data_AF-A0A7W1NE52-F1
#
_entry.id   AF-A0A7W1NE52-F1
#
_cell.length_a   1.000
_cell.length_b   1.000
_cell.length_c   1.000
_cell.angle_alpha   90.00
_cell.angle_beta   90.00
_cell.angle_gamma   90.00
#
_symmetry.space_group_name_H-M   'P 1'
#
loop_
_entity.id
_entity.type
_entity.pdbx_description
1 polymer ?
#
loop_
_entity_poly.entity_id
_entity_poly.type
_entity_poly.pdbx_seq_one_letter_code
_entity_poly.pdbx_strand_id
1 'polypeptide(L)'
;MRTYHARRGALLVVVAGLCSLLAVLAFAFLMRMRSDAEEAGRLSQDIQARVMLSSALMYVQETSRIGWGVETYGWRDVRDGLPGPRGFDGYWPVKVATLINDDGRGSSTTATFPAIAGRAARLPMYVMRTPPFAIKSAMALNAVPTDLASLALPWDQLVNYTVPDPQPVLELRSDFIEGDIRPLAGGTSRSWFRVYRLDVAKFIVTCGAGASQGYRDWDEVVLDENEAVFGTRQDFLAIRASETVLWYEAAWSDHVTGNTFMHGHYGRFSQRYFNHPDTGHAAEQPNMRQFAGTFSYIQRRFDQPDAW
;
A
#
# COMPACT_ATOMS: atom_id res chain seq x y z
N MET A 1 38.72 16.93 -68.93
CA MET A 1 38.77 15.97 -67.79
C MET A 1 38.87 16.61 -66.39
N ARG A 2 39.49 17.78 -66.18
CA ARG A 2 39.61 18.39 -64.82
C ARG A 2 38.29 18.82 -64.14
N THR A 3 37.23 19.13 -64.88
CA THR A 3 35.93 19.57 -64.33
C THR A 3 35.12 18.47 -63.63
N TYR A 4 35.41 17.19 -63.91
CA TYR A 4 34.71 16.06 -63.30
C TYR A 4 35.09 15.83 -61.83
N HIS A 5 36.32 16.16 -61.43
CA HIS A 5 36.80 15.97 -60.06
C HIS A 5 36.19 16.98 -59.07
N ALA A 6 36.01 18.23 -59.50
CA ALA A 6 35.42 19.27 -58.65
C ALA A 6 33.96 18.95 -58.27
N ARG A 7 33.18 18.40 -59.20
CA ARG A 7 31.77 18.02 -58.95
C ARG A 7 31.63 16.87 -57.97
N ARG A 8 32.55 15.90 -58.01
CA ARG A 8 32.56 14.76 -57.07
C ARG A 8 32.89 15.21 -55.64
N GLY A 9 33.84 16.13 -55.48
CA GLY A 9 34.17 16.71 -54.17
C GLY A 9 32.99 17.46 -53.56
N ALA A 10 32.31 18.30 -54.35
CA ALA A 10 31.13 19.02 -53.88
C ALA A 10 30.00 18.08 -53.43
N LEU A 11 29.73 17.01 -54.19
CA LEU A 11 28.70 16.03 -53.84
C LEU A 11 29.01 15.31 -52.53
N LEU A 12 30.27 14.91 -52.30
CA LEU A 12 30.68 14.29 -51.04
C LEU A 12 30.48 15.22 -49.84
N VAL A 13 30.79 16.51 -49.98
CA VAL A 13 30.57 17.49 -48.92
C VAL A 13 29.07 17.64 -48.60
N VAL A 14 28.21 17.69 -49.63
CA VAL A 14 26.76 17.79 -49.43
C VAL A 14 26.21 16.53 -48.77
N VAL A 15 26.61 15.34 -49.21
CA VAL A 15 26.16 14.08 -48.61
C VAL A 15 26.66 13.95 -47.17
N ALA A 16 27.93 14.25 -46.91
CA ALA A 16 28.47 14.23 -45.55
C ALA A 16 27.76 15.23 -44.64
N GLY A 17 27.42 16.43 -45.15
CA GLY A 17 26.64 17.43 -44.45
C GLY A 17 25.21 16.98 -44.16
N LEU A 18 24.53 16.35 -45.11
CA LEU A 18 23.19 15.80 -44.90
C LEU A 18 23.21 14.63 -43.91
N CYS A 19 24.18 13.74 -44.02
CA CYS A 19 24.34 12.63 -43.07
C CYS A 19 24.65 13.12 -41.65
N SER A 20 25.50 14.15 -41.49
CA SER A 20 25.80 14.71 -40.18
C SER A 20 24.59 15.43 -39.58
N LEU A 21 23.82 16.18 -40.38
CA LEU A 21 22.56 16.79 -39.94
C LEU A 21 21.55 15.75 -39.49
N LEU A 22 21.36 14.68 -40.25
CA LEU A 22 20.47 13.58 -39.88
C LEU A 22 20.94 12.87 -38.61
N ALA A 23 22.25 12.65 -38.46
CA ALA A 23 22.81 12.04 -37.25
C ALA A 23 22.60 12.91 -36.01
N VAL A 24 22.79 14.24 -36.12
CA VAL A 24 22.55 15.18 -35.02
C VAL A 24 21.07 15.19 -34.63
N LEU A 25 20.16 15.18 -35.61
CA LEU A 25 18.72 15.17 -35.36
C LEU A 25 18.28 13.86 -34.69
N ALA A 26 18.79 12.71 -35.15
CA ALA A 26 18.56 11.42 -34.52
C ALA A 26 19.10 11.38 -33.08
N PHE A 27 20.30 11.91 -32.85
CA PHE A 27 20.89 11.98 -31.50
C PHE A 27 20.08 12.87 -30.55
N ALA A 28 19.64 14.04 -31.01
CA ALA A 28 18.80 14.93 -30.22
C ALA A 28 17.47 14.26 -29.83
N PHE A 29 16.86 13.51 -30.77
CA PHE A 29 15.65 12.75 -30.51
C PHE A 29 15.87 11.64 -29.47
N LEU A 30 16.95 10.86 -29.58
CA LEU A 30 17.29 9.82 -28.61
C LEU A 30 17.58 10.39 -27.21
N MET A 31 18.30 11.51 -27.13
CA MET A 31 18.57 12.19 -25.86
C MET A 31 17.28 12.68 -25.20
N ARG A 32 16.35 13.24 -25.98
CA ARG A 32 15.04 13.65 -25.47
C ARG A 32 14.21 12.47 -25.00
N MET A 33 14.09 11.41 -25.81
CA MET A 33 13.36 10.20 -25.42
C MET A 33 13.89 9.59 -24.12
N ARG A 34 15.22 9.59 -23.94
CA ARG A 34 15.85 9.14 -22.70
C ARG A 34 15.47 10.03 -21.51
N SER A 35 15.55 11.35 -21.68
CA SER A 35 15.14 12.31 -20.64
C SER A 35 13.67 12.12 -20.24
N ASP A 36 12.77 12.01 -21.21
CA ASP A 36 11.34 11.81 -20.98
C ASP A 36 11.08 10.47 -20.26
N ALA A 37 11.82 9.41 -20.61
CA ALA A 37 11.73 8.11 -19.94
C ALA A 37 12.23 8.15 -18.49
N GLU A 38 13.32 8.88 -18.21
CA GLU A 38 13.84 9.07 -16.86
C GLU A 38 12.85 9.90 -16.00
N GLU A 39 12.23 10.93 -16.57
CA GLU A 39 11.19 11.73 -15.89
C GLU A 39 9.93 10.92 -15.60
N ALA A 40 9.42 10.17 -16.59
CA ALA A 40 8.28 9.28 -16.41
C ALA A 40 8.52 8.21 -15.34
N GLY A 41 9.75 7.69 -15.26
CA GLY A 41 10.18 6.77 -14.21
C GLY A 41 10.05 7.37 -12.82
N ARG A 42 10.57 8.59 -12.61
CA ARG A 42 10.46 9.30 -11.32
C ARG A 42 9.02 9.62 -10.95
N LEU A 43 8.20 10.05 -11.92
CA LEU A 43 6.78 10.31 -11.68
C LEU A 43 6.04 9.04 -11.26
N SER A 44 6.32 7.90 -11.91
CA SER A 44 5.74 6.60 -11.54
C SER A 44 6.11 6.19 -10.12
N GLN A 45 7.37 6.41 -9.71
CA GLN A 45 7.83 6.17 -8.34
C GLN A 45 7.12 7.07 -7.32
N ASP A 46 6.95 8.36 -7.59
CA ASP A 46 6.21 9.27 -6.69
C ASP A 46 4.74 8.84 -6.54
N ILE A 47 4.09 8.47 -7.66
CA ILE A 47 2.71 7.95 -7.62
C ILE A 47 2.65 6.66 -6.81
N GLN A 48 3.56 5.71 -7.02
CA GLN A 48 3.61 4.45 -6.27
C GLN A 48 3.78 4.70 -4.77
N ALA A 49 4.72 5.57 -4.38
CA ALA A 49 4.94 5.94 -2.98
C ALA A 49 3.68 6.59 -2.36
N ARG A 50 2.93 7.41 -3.11
CA ARG A 50 1.68 8.00 -2.62
C ARG A 50 0.55 6.98 -2.48
N VAL A 51 0.43 6.03 -3.42
CA VAL A 51 -0.57 4.96 -3.32
C VAL A 51 -0.31 4.09 -2.08
N MET A 52 0.95 3.89 -1.70
CA MET A 52 1.30 3.15 -0.49
C MET A 52 0.83 3.81 0.80
N LEU A 53 0.60 5.13 0.82
CA LEU A 53 0.00 5.78 1.98
C LEU A 53 -1.40 5.22 2.25
N SER A 54 -2.22 5.07 1.20
CA SER A 54 -3.56 4.48 1.35
C SER A 54 -3.49 3.07 1.91
N SER A 55 -2.54 2.24 1.42
CA SER A 55 -2.33 0.89 1.94
C SER A 55 -1.91 0.89 3.41
N ALA A 56 -1.03 1.81 3.81
CA ALA A 56 -0.59 1.95 5.19
C ALA A 56 -1.70 2.40 6.14
N LEU A 57 -2.53 3.35 5.70
CA LEU A 57 -3.68 3.83 6.47
C LEU A 57 -4.74 2.73 6.63
N MET A 58 -4.99 1.94 5.58
CA MET A 58 -5.87 0.77 5.65
C MET A 58 -5.30 -0.29 6.59
N TYR A 59 -3.99 -0.54 6.56
CA TYR A 59 -3.34 -1.43 7.52
C TYR A 59 -3.58 -0.97 8.96
N VAL A 60 -3.35 0.32 9.25
CA VAL A 60 -3.60 0.90 10.59
C VAL A 60 -5.08 0.80 10.98
N GLN A 61 -6.00 0.99 10.04
CA GLN A 61 -7.44 0.82 10.29
C GLN A 61 -7.82 -0.64 10.57
N GLU A 62 -7.38 -1.58 9.77
CA GLU A 62 -7.70 -3.01 9.94
C GLU A 62 -7.05 -3.58 11.21
N THR A 63 -5.81 -3.21 11.50
CA THR A 63 -5.11 -3.62 12.73
C THR A 63 -5.74 -3.01 13.99
N SER A 64 -6.47 -1.90 13.88
CA SER A 64 -7.26 -1.32 14.97
C SER A 64 -8.48 -2.18 15.35
N ARG A 65 -8.89 -3.15 14.50
CA ARG A 65 -10.13 -3.93 14.66
C ARG A 65 -9.97 -5.21 15.49
N ILE A 66 -8.77 -5.52 16.01
CA ILE A 66 -8.53 -6.81 16.66
C ILE A 66 -8.88 -6.76 18.15
N GLY A 67 -10.11 -7.19 18.48
CA GLY A 67 -10.57 -7.56 19.82
C GLY A 67 -11.48 -8.78 19.74
N TRP A 68 -11.02 -9.93 20.23
CA TRP A 68 -11.82 -11.15 20.31
C TRP A 68 -12.61 -11.16 21.65
N GLY A 69 -13.95 -11.13 21.57
CA GLY A 69 -14.84 -11.45 22.70
C GLY A 69 -15.60 -10.29 23.35
N VAL A 70 -15.08 -9.05 23.32
CA VAL A 70 -15.80 -7.84 23.76
C VAL A 70 -15.39 -6.68 22.86
N GLU A 71 -16.38 -5.95 22.36
CA GLU A 71 -16.29 -4.82 21.43
C GLU A 71 -15.43 -3.68 22.02
N THR A 72 -14.11 -3.73 21.80
CA THR A 72 -13.16 -2.71 22.26
C THR A 72 -12.32 -2.29 21.06
N TYR A 73 -12.58 -1.08 20.57
CA TYR A 73 -12.14 -0.64 19.26
C TYR A 73 -10.89 0.24 19.34
N GLY A 74 -9.80 -0.27 18.77
CA GLY A 74 -8.78 0.58 18.19
C GLY A 74 -7.53 0.84 19.01
N TRP A 75 -6.84 1.89 18.60
CA TRP A 75 -5.51 2.24 19.11
C TRP A 75 -5.55 2.90 20.49
N ARG A 76 -6.75 3.13 21.02
CA ARG A 76 -7.00 3.55 22.39
C ARG A 76 -7.90 2.50 23.04
N ASP A 77 -7.48 1.97 24.18
CA ASP A 77 -8.30 1.04 24.94
C ASP A 77 -9.44 1.82 25.63
N VAL A 78 -10.68 1.43 25.37
CA VAL A 78 -11.87 2.12 25.91
C VAL A 78 -12.03 1.95 27.42
N ARG A 79 -11.33 0.98 28.04
CA ARG A 79 -11.42 0.70 29.48
C ARG A 79 -10.67 1.73 30.32
N ASP A 80 -9.53 2.22 29.83
CA ASP A 80 -8.62 3.08 30.59
C ASP A 80 -8.01 4.25 29.78
N GLY A 81 -8.30 4.35 28.48
CA GLY A 81 -7.79 5.41 27.60
C GLY A 81 -6.30 5.26 27.23
N LEU A 82 -5.64 4.20 27.69
CA LEU A 82 -4.25 3.92 27.38
C LEU A 82 -4.12 3.34 25.95
N PRO A 83 -2.89 3.13 25.43
CA PRO A 83 -2.70 2.42 24.17
C PRO A 83 -3.51 1.12 24.11
N GLY A 84 -4.18 0.88 22.97
CA GLY A 84 -4.69 -0.41 22.48
C GLY A 84 -3.96 -0.87 21.19
N PRO A 85 -4.31 -2.04 20.59
CA PRO A 85 -5.25 -3.04 21.10
C PRO A 85 -4.64 -3.87 22.24
N ARG A 86 -5.47 -4.31 23.20
CA ARG A 86 -5.07 -5.20 24.31
C ARG A 86 -5.87 -6.49 24.27
N GLY A 87 -5.28 -7.57 24.75
CA GLY A 87 -5.97 -8.85 24.87
C GLY A 87 -7.16 -8.78 25.85
N PHE A 88 -7.97 -9.84 25.84
CA PHE A 88 -9.05 -10.03 26.82
C PHE A 88 -8.51 -10.02 28.27
N ASP A 89 -7.27 -10.46 28.46
CA ASP A 89 -6.54 -10.46 29.73
C ASP A 89 -6.04 -9.07 30.16
N GLY A 90 -6.24 -8.03 29.33
CA GLY A 90 -5.85 -6.65 29.63
C GLY A 90 -4.34 -6.39 29.55
N TYR A 91 -3.54 -7.40 29.19
CA TYR A 91 -2.10 -7.26 29.07
C TYR A 91 -1.69 -6.72 27.71
N TRP A 92 -0.60 -5.94 27.75
CA TRP A 92 0.15 -5.50 26.60
C TRP A 92 1.27 -6.49 26.29
N PRO A 93 1.55 -6.73 24.99
CA PRO A 93 0.69 -6.58 23.82
C PRO A 93 -0.33 -7.73 23.71
N VAL A 94 -1.32 -7.64 22.79
CA VAL A 94 -2.16 -8.79 22.44
C VAL A 94 -1.21 -9.96 22.15
N LYS A 95 -1.31 -11.03 22.95
CA LYS A 95 -0.64 -12.31 22.64
C LYS A 95 -1.30 -12.91 21.40
N VAL A 96 -1.11 -12.29 20.25
CA VAL A 96 -1.47 -12.88 18.97
C VAL A 96 -0.52 -14.05 18.78
N ALA A 97 -1.10 -15.21 18.44
CA ALA A 97 -0.36 -16.38 18.02
C ALA A 97 0.81 -15.95 17.12
N THR A 98 2.00 -16.40 17.51
CA THR A 98 3.30 -16.22 16.86
C THR A 98 3.17 -15.66 15.45
N LEU A 99 3.27 -14.34 15.32
CA LEU A 99 3.34 -13.76 13.99
C LEU A 99 4.61 -14.27 13.33
N ILE A 100 4.43 -14.81 12.14
CA ILE A 100 5.49 -15.15 11.22
C ILE A 100 6.15 -13.84 10.85
N ASN A 101 7.43 -13.67 11.21
CA ASN A 101 8.26 -12.60 10.68
C ASN A 101 8.35 -12.73 9.15
N ASP A 102 8.83 -11.69 8.45
CA ASP A 102 9.05 -11.68 6.99
C ASP A 102 9.88 -12.89 6.48
N ASP A 103 10.58 -13.60 7.36
CA ASP A 103 11.43 -14.77 7.08
C ASP A 103 10.73 -16.13 7.26
N GLY A 104 9.43 -16.18 7.56
CA GLY A 104 8.73 -17.45 7.79
C GLY A 104 8.98 -18.06 9.18
N ARG A 105 9.78 -17.43 10.05
CA ARG A 105 10.16 -17.97 11.37
C ARG A 105 9.50 -17.16 12.47
N GLY A 106 8.69 -17.83 13.29
CA GLY A 106 8.14 -17.23 14.50
C GLY A 106 9.26 -16.96 15.51
N SER A 107 9.75 -15.72 15.59
CA SER A 107 10.65 -15.32 16.67
C SER A 107 9.86 -15.15 17.96
N SER A 108 10.23 -15.94 18.97
CA SER A 108 9.64 -15.89 20.32
C SER A 108 9.97 -14.62 21.10
N THR A 109 10.71 -13.66 20.52
CA THR A 109 11.27 -12.55 21.32
C THR A 109 10.61 -11.20 21.15
N THR A 110 9.96 -10.80 20.04
CA THR A 110 9.39 -9.43 20.01
C THR A 110 8.42 -9.05 18.89
N ALA A 111 8.00 -9.93 17.98
CA ALA A 111 7.07 -9.54 16.91
C ALA A 111 5.63 -9.55 17.44
N THR A 112 5.27 -8.50 18.16
CA THR A 112 3.96 -8.38 18.78
C THR A 112 3.05 -7.58 17.89
N PHE A 113 2.02 -8.24 17.38
CA PHE A 113 1.00 -7.57 16.60
C PHE A 113 0.24 -6.57 17.47
N PRO A 114 -0.12 -5.41 16.92
CA PRO A 114 0.37 -4.90 15.65
C PRO A 114 1.84 -4.51 15.82
N ALA A 115 2.68 -4.82 14.82
CA ALA A 115 4.15 -4.77 14.84
C ALA A 115 4.72 -3.32 14.89
N ILE A 116 4.10 -2.48 15.71
CA ILE A 116 4.26 -1.04 15.78
C ILE A 116 4.73 -0.62 17.18
N ALA A 117 4.85 -1.56 18.12
CA ALA A 117 5.36 -1.31 19.47
C ALA A 117 6.89 -1.54 19.54
N GLY A 118 7.67 -0.47 19.46
CA GLY A 118 9.13 -0.48 19.65
C GLY A 118 9.97 -0.72 18.38
N ARG A 119 9.38 -1.21 17.30
CA ARG A 119 9.94 -1.24 15.94
C ARG A 119 8.87 -0.84 14.94
N ALA A 120 9.28 -0.33 13.78
CA ALA A 120 8.32 -0.03 12.73
C ALA A 120 7.89 -1.30 12.01
N ALA A 121 6.59 -1.45 11.77
CA ALA A 121 6.09 -2.52 10.92
C ALA A 121 6.57 -2.24 9.50
N ARG A 122 7.28 -3.18 8.88
CA ARG A 122 7.78 -3.07 7.50
C ARG A 122 6.94 -3.97 6.62
N LEU A 123 6.36 -3.40 5.56
CA LEU A 123 5.47 -4.12 4.66
C LEU A 123 5.93 -3.89 3.21
N PRO A 124 6.78 -4.78 2.66
CA PRO A 124 7.11 -4.75 1.25
C PRO A 124 5.88 -5.13 0.43
N MET A 125 5.51 -4.28 -0.53
CA MET A 125 4.29 -4.42 -1.33
C MET A 125 4.64 -4.89 -2.73
N TYR A 126 5.10 -6.13 -2.82
CA TYR A 126 5.28 -6.82 -4.09
C TYR A 126 4.04 -7.66 -4.42
N VAL A 127 3.80 -7.87 -5.71
CA VAL A 127 2.72 -8.75 -6.16
C VAL A 127 3.16 -10.19 -5.91
N MET A 128 2.45 -10.89 -5.03
CA MET A 128 2.63 -12.33 -4.80
C MET A 128 1.98 -13.13 -5.95
N ARG A 129 2.50 -14.32 -6.25
CA ARG A 129 1.87 -15.23 -7.22
C ARG A 129 0.46 -15.63 -6.79
N THR A 130 0.32 -16.04 -5.53
CA THR A 130 -0.96 -16.35 -4.90
C THR A 130 -0.86 -15.93 -3.43
N PRO A 131 -1.40 -14.76 -3.02
CA PRO A 131 -1.27 -14.34 -1.63
C PRO A 131 -1.96 -15.32 -0.67
N PRO A 132 -1.53 -15.39 0.60
CA PRO A 132 -2.28 -16.06 1.65
C PRO A 132 -3.75 -15.63 1.62
N PHE A 133 -4.65 -16.60 1.76
CA PHE A 133 -6.09 -16.42 1.73
C PHE A 133 -6.64 -15.81 0.42
N ALA A 134 -5.93 -15.97 -0.70
CA ALA A 134 -6.38 -15.50 -2.01
C ALA A 134 -7.75 -16.10 -2.38
N ILE A 135 -8.72 -15.22 -2.64
CA ILE A 135 -10.06 -15.59 -3.12
C ILE A 135 -10.16 -15.41 -4.64
N LYS A 136 -10.98 -16.24 -5.28
CA LYS A 136 -11.26 -16.12 -6.72
C LYS A 136 -12.02 -14.82 -6.96
N SER A 137 -11.67 -14.10 -8.02
CA SER A 137 -12.43 -12.94 -8.47
C SER A 137 -13.75 -13.32 -9.16
N ALA A 138 -13.86 -14.58 -9.58
CA ALA A 138 -15.08 -15.11 -10.17
C ALA A 138 -16.12 -15.29 -9.06
N MET A 139 -17.21 -14.53 -9.16
CA MET A 139 -18.38 -14.73 -8.31
C MET A 139 -19.00 -16.10 -8.62
N ALA A 140 -19.24 -16.88 -7.57
CA ALA A 140 -20.02 -18.10 -7.72
C ALA A 140 -21.49 -17.73 -7.99
N LEU A 141 -21.95 -17.98 -9.22
CA LEU A 141 -23.36 -17.82 -9.56
C LEU A 141 -24.18 -18.90 -8.84
N ASN A 142 -24.94 -18.50 -7.84
CA ASN A 142 -25.94 -19.34 -7.18
C ASN A 142 -27.30 -19.04 -7.81
N ALA A 143 -27.51 -19.52 -9.04
CA ALA A 143 -28.78 -19.33 -9.74
C ALA A 143 -29.89 -20.12 -9.02
N VAL A 144 -31.04 -19.49 -8.82
CA VAL A 144 -32.24 -20.17 -8.32
C VAL A 144 -32.61 -21.24 -9.35
N PRO A 145 -32.80 -22.51 -8.94
CA PRO A 145 -33.24 -23.56 -9.86
C PRO A 145 -34.51 -23.16 -10.59
N THR A 146 -34.56 -23.38 -11.91
CA THR A 146 -35.73 -23.03 -12.75
C THR A 146 -36.67 -24.20 -12.99
N ASP A 147 -36.30 -25.41 -12.58
CA ASP A 147 -37.15 -26.58 -12.72
C ASP A 147 -38.27 -26.58 -11.65
N LEU A 148 -39.47 -26.98 -12.08
CA LEU A 148 -40.67 -26.94 -11.24
C LEU A 148 -40.58 -27.84 -10.01
N ALA A 149 -39.76 -28.90 -10.04
CA ALA A 149 -39.56 -29.79 -8.91
C ALA A 149 -38.73 -29.12 -7.81
N SER A 150 -37.66 -28.41 -8.18
CA SER A 150 -36.84 -27.64 -7.26
C SER A 150 -37.58 -26.43 -6.68
N LEU A 151 -38.47 -25.79 -7.44
CA LEU A 151 -39.31 -24.68 -6.95
C LEU A 151 -40.33 -25.10 -5.87
N ALA A 152 -40.57 -26.40 -5.70
CA ALA A 152 -41.39 -26.92 -4.61
C ALA A 152 -40.59 -27.10 -3.30
N LEU A 153 -39.26 -26.90 -3.32
CA LEU A 153 -38.43 -26.95 -2.13
C LEU A 153 -38.69 -25.72 -1.24
N PRO A 154 -38.51 -25.83 0.08
CA PRO A 154 -38.62 -24.68 0.98
C PRO A 154 -37.57 -23.60 0.68
N TRP A 155 -37.86 -22.34 1.05
CA TRP A 155 -37.05 -21.17 0.68
C TRP A 155 -35.58 -21.24 1.14
N ASP A 156 -35.33 -21.81 2.32
CA ASP A 156 -33.98 -22.02 2.86
C ASP A 156 -33.16 -23.00 2.00
N GLN A 157 -33.80 -23.96 1.33
CA GLN A 157 -33.15 -24.87 0.38
C GLN A 157 -33.00 -24.26 -1.02
N LEU A 158 -33.94 -23.41 -1.44
CA LEU A 158 -33.89 -22.68 -2.72
C LEU A 158 -32.81 -21.60 -2.75
N VAL A 159 -32.55 -20.96 -1.61
CA VAL A 159 -31.53 -19.92 -1.44
C VAL A 159 -30.25 -20.48 -0.82
N ASN A 160 -30.18 -21.80 -0.57
CA ASN A 160 -28.98 -22.40 -0.03
C ASN A 160 -27.84 -22.22 -1.04
N TYR A 161 -26.74 -21.61 -0.59
CA TYR A 161 -25.54 -21.43 -1.39
C TYR A 161 -24.92 -22.80 -1.64
N THR A 162 -25.20 -23.40 -2.80
CA THR A 162 -24.59 -24.67 -3.22
C THR A 162 -23.09 -24.48 -3.49
N VAL A 163 -22.70 -23.26 -3.85
CA VAL A 163 -21.31 -22.83 -3.99
C VAL A 163 -21.11 -21.60 -3.11
N PRO A 164 -20.51 -21.74 -1.91
CA PRO A 164 -20.34 -20.62 -0.98
C PRO A 164 -19.41 -19.55 -1.56
N ASP A 165 -19.80 -18.28 -1.52
CA ASP A 165 -18.94 -17.16 -1.92
C ASP A 165 -18.42 -16.45 -0.66
N PRO A 166 -17.12 -16.10 -0.56
CA PRO A 166 -16.05 -16.25 -1.54
C PRO A 166 -15.47 -17.67 -1.66
N GLN A 167 -15.03 -18.04 -2.86
CA GLN A 167 -14.30 -19.29 -3.11
C GLN A 167 -12.77 -19.08 -3.04
N PRO A 168 -12.01 -20.00 -2.41
CA PRO A 168 -10.55 -19.90 -2.37
C PRO A 168 -9.94 -20.15 -3.76
N VAL A 169 -8.82 -19.50 -4.07
CA VAL A 169 -8.03 -19.77 -5.29
C VAL A 169 -7.44 -21.17 -5.25
N LEU A 170 -7.02 -21.63 -4.07
CA LEU A 170 -6.42 -22.95 -3.83
C LEU A 170 -7.42 -23.84 -3.07
N GLU A 171 -7.60 -25.08 -3.52
CA GLU A 171 -8.61 -25.99 -2.96
C GLU A 171 -8.23 -26.55 -1.59
N LEU A 172 -6.94 -26.83 -1.39
CA LEU A 172 -6.43 -27.32 -0.11
C LEU A 172 -6.33 -26.18 0.89
N ARG A 173 -6.88 -26.40 2.10
CA ARG A 173 -6.88 -25.40 3.17
C ARG A 173 -5.47 -24.99 3.60
N SER A 174 -4.53 -25.93 3.65
CA SER A 174 -3.11 -25.64 3.94
C SER A 174 -2.56 -24.63 2.94
N ASP A 175 -2.73 -24.91 1.66
CA ASP A 175 -2.18 -24.12 0.57
C ASP A 175 -2.90 -22.77 0.45
N PHE A 176 -4.20 -22.72 0.76
CA PHE A 176 -4.95 -21.47 0.87
C PHE A 176 -4.43 -20.57 2.00
N ILE A 177 -4.06 -21.15 3.15
CA ILE A 177 -3.49 -20.40 4.28
C ILE A 177 -2.07 -19.93 3.97
N GLU A 178 -1.24 -20.79 3.39
CA GLU A 178 0.18 -20.49 3.13
C GLU A 178 0.37 -19.61 1.88
N GLY A 179 -0.40 -19.88 0.83
CA GLY A 179 -0.25 -19.25 -0.49
C GLY A 179 1.07 -19.57 -1.18
N ASP A 180 1.32 -18.88 -2.30
CA ASP A 180 2.63 -18.78 -2.95
C ASP A 180 3.12 -17.33 -2.83
N ILE A 181 3.86 -17.07 -1.75
CA ILE A 181 4.41 -15.75 -1.40
C ILE A 181 5.59 -15.33 -2.29
N ARG A 182 5.99 -16.16 -3.27
CA ARG A 182 7.04 -15.76 -4.20
C ARG A 182 6.56 -14.58 -5.03
N PRO A 183 7.40 -13.56 -5.23
CA PRO A 183 7.01 -12.41 -6.03
C PRO A 183 6.80 -12.79 -7.50
N LEU A 184 5.81 -12.18 -8.12
CA LEU A 184 5.60 -12.24 -9.56
C LEU A 184 6.72 -11.49 -10.29
N ALA A 185 7.21 -12.04 -11.40
CA ALA A 185 8.25 -11.40 -12.20
C ALA A 185 7.81 -10.00 -12.64
N GLY A 186 8.66 -8.99 -12.37
CA GLY A 186 8.37 -7.58 -12.65
C GLY A 186 7.57 -6.85 -11.56
N GLY A 187 7.04 -7.57 -10.57
CA GLY A 187 6.39 -7.02 -9.37
C GLY A 187 7.33 -6.89 -8.16
N THR A 188 8.50 -7.51 -8.20
CA THR A 188 9.56 -7.29 -7.21
C THR A 188 10.00 -5.84 -7.20
N SER A 189 10.18 -5.28 -6.00
CA SER A 189 10.99 -4.07 -5.78
C SER A 189 10.41 -2.73 -6.24
N ARG A 190 9.08 -2.54 -6.14
CA ARG A 190 8.46 -1.27 -6.56
C ARG A 190 7.91 -0.41 -5.44
N SER A 191 7.43 -1.02 -4.36
CA SER A 191 6.74 -0.25 -3.34
C SER A 191 6.78 -0.95 -1.99
N TRP A 192 6.83 -0.15 -0.94
CA TRP A 192 6.79 -0.61 0.44
C TRP A 192 6.23 0.50 1.31
N PHE A 193 5.76 0.14 2.49
CA PHE A 193 5.50 1.12 3.53
C PHE A 193 5.97 0.63 4.90
N ARG A 194 6.22 1.60 5.78
CA ARG A 194 6.49 1.41 7.18
C ARG A 194 5.49 2.17 8.01
N VAL A 195 5.12 1.58 9.14
CA VAL A 195 4.31 2.25 10.15
C VAL A 195 5.03 2.17 11.47
N TYR A 196 5.30 3.33 12.06
CA TYR A 196 5.83 3.48 13.40
C TYR A 196 4.82 4.23 14.26
N ARG A 197 4.63 3.79 15.50
CA ARG A 197 3.65 4.39 16.41
C ARG A 197 4.38 5.38 17.28
N LEU A 198 4.07 6.64 17.08
CA LEU A 198 4.65 7.74 17.82
C LEU A 198 3.96 7.95 19.17
N ASP A 199 2.64 7.71 19.22
CA ASP A 199 1.80 7.94 20.41
C ASP A 199 0.59 6.99 20.40
N VAL A 200 -0.31 7.08 21.38
CA VAL A 200 -1.54 6.29 21.53
C VAL A 200 -2.27 6.14 20.20
N ALA A 201 -2.46 7.20 19.43
CA ALA A 201 -3.12 7.13 18.13
C ALA A 201 -2.40 7.93 17.05
N LYS A 202 -1.09 8.18 17.21
CA LYS A 202 -0.28 8.88 16.20
C LYS A 202 0.73 7.94 15.57
N PHE A 203 0.87 8.04 14.26
CA PHE A 203 1.69 7.17 13.46
C PHE A 203 2.59 8.00 12.55
N ILE A 204 3.84 7.59 12.45
CA ILE A 204 4.71 7.94 11.36
C ILE A 204 4.56 6.86 10.30
N VAL A 205 4.09 7.26 9.13
CA VAL A 205 3.96 6.40 7.96
C VAL A 205 5.03 6.79 6.97
N THR A 206 5.91 5.85 6.64
CA THR A 206 6.93 6.05 5.60
C THR A 206 6.56 5.20 4.40
N CYS A 207 6.43 5.82 3.24
CA CYS A 207 6.12 5.13 2.00
C CYS A 207 7.32 5.27 1.07
N GLY A 208 7.72 4.17 0.45
CA GLY A 208 8.81 4.18 -0.51
C GLY A 208 8.44 3.49 -1.80
N ALA A 209 9.04 3.99 -2.89
CA ALA A 209 9.05 3.31 -4.17
C ALA A 209 10.49 2.97 -4.55
N GLY A 210 10.84 1.68 -4.41
CA GLY A 210 12.16 1.15 -4.68
C GLY A 210 12.40 -0.26 -4.13
N ALA A 211 13.65 -0.72 -4.23
CA ALA A 211 14.07 -2.09 -3.95
C ALA A 211 14.57 -2.35 -2.52
N SER A 212 14.65 -1.33 -1.66
CA SER A 212 15.11 -1.42 -0.28
C SER A 212 14.16 -2.16 0.64
N GLN A 213 12.95 -2.49 0.18
CA GLN A 213 11.93 -3.19 0.95
C GLN A 213 11.52 -2.47 2.25
N GLY A 214 11.92 -1.21 2.41
CA GLY A 214 11.68 -0.41 3.62
C GLY A 214 12.84 -0.34 4.59
N TYR A 215 13.93 -1.07 4.40
CA TYR A 215 15.12 -0.92 5.25
C TYR A 215 15.63 0.53 5.25
N ARG A 216 15.81 1.09 6.45
CA ARG A 216 16.25 2.48 6.67
C ARG A 216 17.72 2.62 6.32
N ASP A 217 18.54 1.72 6.85
CA ASP A 217 19.99 1.72 6.76
C ASP A 217 20.53 0.27 6.65
N TRP A 218 21.82 0.14 6.40
CA TRP A 218 22.47 -1.18 6.26
C TRP A 218 22.53 -1.94 7.58
N ASP A 219 22.58 -1.24 8.70
CA ASP A 219 22.68 -1.90 10.01
C ASP A 219 21.36 -2.63 10.33
N GLU A 220 20.22 -2.09 9.89
CA GLU A 220 18.92 -2.79 9.93
C GLU A 220 18.89 -4.03 9.02
N VAL A 221 19.51 -3.98 7.84
CA VAL A 221 19.63 -5.14 6.93
C VAL A 221 20.42 -6.27 7.60
N VAL A 222 21.53 -5.94 8.25
CA VAL A 222 22.37 -6.89 8.99
C VAL A 222 21.65 -7.43 10.22
N LEU A 223 20.94 -6.57 10.95
CA LEU A 223 20.18 -6.96 12.13
C LEU A 223 19.09 -8.01 11.80
N ASP A 224 18.50 -7.91 10.63
CA ASP A 224 17.47 -8.84 10.14
C ASP A 224 18.05 -9.99 9.28
N GLU A 225 19.39 -10.16 9.24
CA GLU A 225 20.09 -11.23 8.49
C GLU A 225 19.71 -11.31 6.99
N ASN A 226 19.46 -10.15 6.36
CA ASN A 226 18.98 -10.03 4.98
C ASN A 226 20.04 -9.54 3.98
N GLU A 227 21.33 -9.62 4.32
CA GLU A 227 22.42 -9.13 3.47
C GLU A 227 22.45 -9.82 2.11
N ALA A 228 22.07 -11.11 2.05
CA ALA A 228 22.04 -11.89 0.82
C ALA A 228 21.10 -11.31 -0.25
N VAL A 229 20.05 -10.58 0.16
CA VAL A 229 19.09 -9.94 -0.75
C VAL A 229 19.70 -8.72 -1.45
N PHE A 230 20.57 -7.99 -0.76
CA PHE A 230 21.10 -6.70 -1.21
C PHE A 230 22.55 -6.78 -1.70
N GLY A 231 23.26 -7.87 -1.41
CA GLY A 231 24.67 -8.04 -1.77
C GLY A 231 25.57 -7.26 -0.83
N THR A 232 26.05 -6.09 -1.24
CA THR A 232 26.97 -5.27 -0.44
C THR A 232 26.28 -4.02 0.13
N ARG A 233 26.90 -3.45 1.18
CA ARG A 233 26.47 -2.15 1.73
C ARG A 233 26.42 -1.05 0.67
N GLN A 234 27.37 -1.06 -0.27
CA GLN A 234 27.42 -0.06 -1.34
C GLN A 234 26.25 -0.22 -2.32
N ASP A 235 25.88 -1.46 -2.65
CA ASP A 235 24.74 -1.75 -3.52
C ASP A 235 23.43 -1.32 -2.85
N PHE A 236 23.27 -1.61 -1.56
CA PHE A 236 22.13 -1.13 -0.79
C PHE A 236 22.04 0.40 -0.75
N LEU A 237 23.14 1.11 -0.51
CA LEU A 237 23.15 2.57 -0.51
C LEU A 237 22.84 3.14 -1.90
N ALA A 238 23.30 2.50 -2.98
CA ALA A 238 22.94 2.87 -4.34
C ALA A 238 21.44 2.66 -4.62
N ILE A 239 20.87 1.55 -4.15
CA ILE A 239 19.43 1.28 -4.19
C ILE A 239 18.70 2.40 -3.45
N ARG A 240 19.01 2.64 -2.17
CA ARG A 240 18.37 3.66 -1.32
C ARG A 240 18.43 5.07 -1.91
N ALA A 241 19.57 5.44 -2.48
CA ALA A 241 19.75 6.75 -3.12
C ALA A 241 18.88 6.93 -4.38
N SER A 242 18.46 5.84 -5.02
CA SER A 242 17.60 5.86 -6.21
C SER A 242 16.09 5.86 -5.89
N GLU A 243 15.71 5.73 -4.62
CA GLU A 243 14.31 5.59 -4.23
C GLU A 243 13.61 6.92 -3.99
N THR A 244 12.32 6.95 -4.27
CA THR A 244 11.46 8.01 -3.77
C THR A 244 10.89 7.58 -2.43
N VAL A 245 11.18 8.35 -1.37
CA VAL A 245 10.68 8.11 -0.02
C VAL A 245 9.85 9.31 0.42
N LEU A 246 8.67 9.06 0.97
CA LEU A 246 7.73 10.05 1.47
C LEU A 246 7.38 9.73 2.91
N TRP A 247 7.39 10.75 3.77
CA TRP A 247 7.05 10.61 5.19
C TRP A 247 5.76 11.33 5.50
N TYR A 248 4.92 10.70 6.31
CA TYR A 248 3.65 11.24 6.75
C TYR A 248 3.52 11.04 8.25
N GLU A 249 2.85 11.99 8.88
CA GLU A 249 2.31 11.84 10.22
C GLU A 249 0.80 11.73 10.10
N ALA A 250 0.23 10.69 10.71
CA ALA A 250 -1.21 10.46 10.70
C ALA A 250 -1.69 10.25 12.14
N ALA A 251 -2.82 10.86 12.49
CA ALA A 251 -3.45 10.60 13.78
C ALA A 251 -4.80 9.90 13.57
N TRP A 252 -4.91 8.70 14.10
CA TRP A 252 -6.14 7.93 14.16
C TRP A 252 -7.02 8.44 15.32
N SER A 253 -8.32 8.26 15.18
CA SER A 253 -9.32 8.58 16.19
C SER A 253 -10.38 7.50 16.23
N ASP A 254 -10.84 7.22 17.44
CA ASP A 254 -11.97 6.35 17.79
C ASP A 254 -13.35 6.96 17.45
N HIS A 255 -13.42 8.18 16.91
CA HIS A 255 -14.68 8.77 16.50
C HIS A 255 -15.35 7.93 15.40
N VAL A 256 -16.42 7.22 15.78
CA VAL A 256 -17.29 6.38 14.93
C VAL A 256 -18.30 7.22 14.12
N THR A 257 -18.44 8.51 14.43
CA THR A 257 -19.45 9.39 13.82
C THR A 257 -18.87 10.18 12.65
N GLY A 258 -19.41 9.92 11.46
CA GLY A 258 -19.33 10.81 10.31
C GLY A 258 -17.98 10.75 9.59
N ASN A 259 -17.94 10.04 8.46
CA ASN A 259 -16.89 10.21 7.46
C ASN A 259 -17.01 11.57 6.74
N THR A 260 -17.18 12.66 7.47
CA THR A 260 -16.97 13.99 6.90
C THR A 260 -15.48 14.28 6.99
N PHE A 261 -14.68 13.52 6.25
CA PHE A 261 -13.43 14.07 5.75
C PHE A 261 -13.79 15.22 4.83
N MET A 262 -14.00 16.39 5.46
CA MET A 262 -13.60 17.64 4.85
C MET A 262 -12.15 17.43 4.43
N HIS A 263 -11.92 17.33 3.12
CA HIS A 263 -10.72 17.87 2.53
C HIS A 263 -10.68 19.37 2.90
N GLY A 264 -10.29 19.65 4.14
CA GLY A 264 -9.87 20.94 4.60
C GLY A 264 -8.50 21.20 3.98
N HIS A 265 -8.47 21.35 2.66
CA HIS A 265 -7.57 22.35 2.10
C HIS A 265 -7.80 23.61 2.93
N TYR A 266 -6.73 24.18 3.46
CA TYR A 266 -6.71 25.46 4.18
C TYR A 266 -7.17 26.66 3.30
N GLY A 267 -8.10 26.45 2.36
CA GLY A 267 -8.92 27.51 1.81
C GLY A 267 -9.96 27.87 2.86
N ARG A 268 -9.96 29.13 3.29
CA ARG A 268 -11.04 29.78 4.04
C ARG A 268 -12.37 29.67 3.28
N PHE A 269 -12.96 28.49 3.18
CA PHE A 269 -14.36 28.39 2.85
C PHE A 269 -15.11 28.75 4.11
N SER A 270 -15.55 30.01 4.16
CA SER A 270 -16.61 30.41 5.07
C SER A 270 -17.72 29.38 4.90
N GLN A 271 -17.98 28.64 5.97
CA GLN A 271 -19.18 27.87 6.19
C GLN A 271 -20.35 28.88 6.23
N ARG A 272 -20.66 29.50 5.09
CA ARG A 272 -21.98 30.09 4.89
C ARG A 272 -22.88 28.89 4.72
N TYR A 273 -23.41 28.48 5.86
CA TYR A 273 -24.69 27.81 5.99
C TYR A 273 -25.55 28.15 4.78
N PHE A 274 -25.73 27.17 3.89
CA PHE A 274 -26.88 27.16 3.01
C PHE A 274 -28.08 27.05 3.93
N ASN A 275 -28.57 28.20 4.40
CA ASN A 275 -29.93 28.35 4.88
C ASN A 275 -30.83 28.16 3.67
N HIS A 276 -31.05 26.90 3.28
CA HIS A 276 -32.18 26.55 2.44
C HIS A 276 -33.35 26.33 3.40
N PRO A 277 -34.37 27.21 3.42
CA PRO A 277 -35.39 27.19 4.45
C PRO A 277 -36.45 26.07 4.28
N ASP A 278 -36.34 25.18 3.29
CA ASP A 278 -37.45 24.30 2.87
C ASP A 278 -37.06 22.88 2.45
N THR A 279 -36.33 22.12 3.27
CA THR A 279 -36.28 20.65 3.13
C THR A 279 -36.28 19.94 4.49
N GLY A 280 -37.46 19.75 5.06
CA GLY A 280 -37.72 18.99 6.29
C GLY A 280 -37.43 17.48 6.22
N HIS A 281 -36.43 17.03 5.46
CA HIS A 281 -36.07 15.61 5.32
C HIS A 281 -34.56 15.31 5.28
N ALA A 282 -33.68 16.27 5.59
CA ALA A 282 -32.34 15.93 6.05
C ALA A 282 -32.36 15.63 7.55
N ALA A 283 -33.15 14.62 7.94
CA ALA A 283 -32.82 13.89 9.15
C ALA A 283 -31.44 13.29 8.87
N GLU A 284 -30.40 13.93 9.39
CA GLU A 284 -29.06 13.40 9.54
C GLU A 284 -29.22 11.92 9.86
N GLN A 285 -28.91 11.01 8.94
CA GLN A 285 -28.98 9.58 9.22
C GLN A 285 -27.93 9.32 10.31
N PRO A 286 -28.29 9.11 11.59
CA PRO A 286 -27.32 8.99 12.68
C PRO A 286 -26.65 7.61 12.67
N ASN A 287 -26.89 6.82 11.62
CA ASN A 287 -26.81 5.36 11.69
C ASN A 287 -25.74 4.74 10.81
N MET A 288 -24.97 5.52 10.04
CA MET A 288 -23.72 4.99 9.48
C MET A 288 -22.65 5.02 10.57
N ARG A 289 -22.76 4.11 11.54
CA ARG A 289 -21.67 3.80 12.46
C ARG A 289 -20.51 3.32 11.60
N GLN A 290 -19.41 4.05 11.58
CA GLN A 290 -18.20 3.55 10.96
C GLN A 290 -17.76 2.31 11.73
N PHE A 291 -17.57 1.19 11.03
CA PHE A 291 -17.14 -0.07 11.63
C PHE A 291 -15.69 -0.03 12.17
N ALA A 292 -14.97 1.07 11.92
CA ALA A 292 -13.61 1.32 12.41
C ALA A 292 -13.44 2.82 12.67
N GLY A 293 -12.48 3.19 13.52
CA GLY A 293 -12.12 4.60 13.70
C GLY A 293 -11.55 5.23 12.43
N THR A 294 -11.48 6.56 12.42
CA THR A 294 -11.06 7.36 11.26
C THR A 294 -9.72 8.05 11.50
N PHE A 295 -9.10 8.61 10.46
CA PHE A 295 -7.97 9.51 10.65
C PHE A 295 -8.48 10.93 10.89
N SER A 296 -7.93 11.61 11.90
CA SER A 296 -8.24 13.02 12.20
C SER A 296 -7.40 13.97 11.35
N TYR A 297 -6.14 13.62 11.07
CA TYR A 297 -5.30 14.31 10.11
C TYR A 297 -4.28 13.37 9.48
N ILE A 298 -3.79 13.79 8.32
CA ILE A 298 -2.64 13.22 7.62
C ILE A 298 -1.81 14.40 7.13
N GLN A 299 -0.55 14.48 7.55
CA GLN A 299 0.35 15.58 7.19
C GLN A 299 1.64 15.01 6.60
N ARG A 300 1.99 15.48 5.40
CA ARG A 300 3.31 15.18 4.81
C ARG A 300 4.40 15.89 5.59
N ARG A 301 5.46 15.18 5.95
CA ARG A 301 6.67 15.75 6.55
C ARG A 301 7.70 16.05 5.47
N PHE A 302 8.47 17.12 5.66
CA PHE A 302 9.57 17.49 4.78
C PHE A 302 10.85 16.72 5.13
N ASP A 303 11.11 16.55 6.42
CA ASP A 303 12.31 15.90 6.92
C ASP A 303 12.04 14.43 7.30
N GLN A 304 13.08 13.61 7.14
CA GLN A 304 13.09 12.24 7.62
C GLN A 304 12.94 12.23 9.16
N PRO A 305 11.96 11.51 9.71
CA PRO A 305 11.80 11.38 11.15
C PRO A 305 12.93 10.54 11.75
N ASP A 306 13.24 10.75 13.03
CA ASP A 306 14.29 9.99 13.74
C ASP A 306 13.91 8.50 13.90
N ALA A 307 12.61 8.24 14.09
CA ALA A 307 12.03 6.91 14.23
C ALA A 307 10.98 6.67 13.15
N TRP A 308 11.20 5.64 12.33
CA TRP A 308 10.25 5.14 11.33
C TRP A 308 10.60 3.74 10.85
#